data_AF-A0A7S2UDV2-F1
#
_entry.id   AF-A0A7S2UDV2-F1
#
_cell.length_a   1.000
_cell.length_b   1.000
_cell.length_c   1.000
_cell.angle_alpha   90.00
_cell.angle_beta   90.00
_cell.angle_gamma   90.00
#
_symmetry.space_group_name_H-M   'P 1'
#
loop_
_entity.id
_entity.type
_entity.pdbx_description
1 polymer ?
#
loop_
_entity_poly.entity_id
_entity_poly.type
_entity_poly.pdbx_seq_one_letter_code
_entity_poly.pdbx_strand_id
1 'polypeptide(L)'
;VDDKFGANNPVVQYTSSYYYTGDDNVDAIYDIVKTFDRSNGGLVSGVYESTNEHFVNKDMDSVLISDMTLAMASAFVIVFAMVVQTRSLWLSFVGLLQIILSFPLSFFVYKFLGGIQFFPFLNFIGVFVVFALGADDVFVAVDKWKNARRHLPNGSTQDVARFALPEAAGAMFLTSITTAAAFFSTTVCPVAPLKCFAIFCGLLIMFDYFMNVLLVFPALCLYDIWLQKGGTRCWLHFGKQSASVEDEKLSLIHRILGAYYSFVHKFRWFLLAGVLGAVAACAWTVPRLTLPKSADVRLLTEKNPFEMHWAWQKKLLFRVLASKSGSVAVIIWGVLPADNGDLLDPQSFTTLVLDKSFNPSSVEAQNYMLRFCADFFAQDFTAPPYEGYECPMNLFDTWLAEQATNSTDSAY
;
A
#
# COMPACT_ATOMS: atom_id res chain seq x y z
N VAL A 1 -34.02 12.64 -22.79
CA VAL A 1 -34.25 11.18 -22.68
C VAL A 1 -33.96 10.62 -24.05
N ASP A 2 -33.00 9.71 -24.19
CA ASP A 2 -32.66 9.12 -25.48
C ASP A 2 -33.68 8.00 -25.74
N ASP A 3 -34.61 8.22 -26.68
CA ASP A 3 -35.72 7.32 -27.03
C ASP A 3 -35.25 5.96 -27.61
N LYS A 4 -33.93 5.71 -27.62
CA LYS A 4 -33.31 4.46 -28.06
C LYS A 4 -32.93 3.53 -26.92
N PHE A 5 -33.25 3.87 -25.67
CA PHE A 5 -33.07 2.96 -24.54
C PHE A 5 -34.12 1.83 -24.59
N GLY A 6 -33.85 0.75 -25.34
CA GLY A 6 -34.66 -0.48 -25.33
C GLY A 6 -35.06 -1.06 -26.69
N ALA A 7 -34.70 -0.42 -27.81
CA ALA A 7 -35.28 -0.79 -29.11
C ALA A 7 -34.80 -2.14 -29.69
N ASN A 8 -33.68 -2.72 -29.26
CA ASN A 8 -33.14 -3.95 -29.85
C ASN A 8 -32.55 -4.96 -28.83
N ASN A 9 -33.13 -5.07 -27.62
CA ASN A 9 -32.62 -5.80 -26.45
C ASN A 9 -31.39 -5.14 -25.81
N PRO A 10 -31.37 -4.97 -24.47
CA PRO A 10 -31.30 -6.13 -23.59
C PRO A 10 -32.33 -6.08 -22.46
N VAL A 11 -32.84 -7.26 -22.08
CA VAL A 11 -33.39 -7.48 -20.74
C VAL A 11 -32.36 -6.93 -19.75
N VAL A 12 -32.75 -5.94 -18.94
CA VAL A 12 -31.94 -5.48 -17.82
C VAL A 12 -31.77 -6.69 -16.90
N GLN A 13 -30.65 -7.41 -17.04
CA GLN A 13 -30.39 -8.63 -16.26
C GLN A 13 -30.14 -8.30 -14.77
N TYR A 14 -29.79 -7.05 -14.47
CA TYR A 14 -29.42 -6.60 -13.13
C TYR A 14 -30.07 -5.23 -12.86
N THR A 15 -30.94 -5.16 -11.86
CA THR A 15 -31.53 -3.91 -11.35
C THR A 15 -31.01 -3.68 -9.93
N SER A 16 -30.64 -2.45 -9.59
CA SER A 16 -30.36 -2.03 -8.22
C SER A 16 -31.45 -1.05 -7.77
N SER A 17 -32.03 -1.30 -6.60
CA SER A 17 -33.05 -0.45 -5.98
C SER A 17 -32.62 -0.15 -4.56
N TYR A 18 -32.44 1.14 -4.25
CA TYR A 18 -32.11 1.60 -2.91
C TYR A 18 -33.40 1.81 -2.12
N TYR A 19 -33.51 1.16 -0.96
CA TYR A 19 -34.61 1.38 -0.01
C TYR A 19 -34.01 1.95 1.27
N TYR A 20 -34.58 3.05 1.74
CA TYR A 20 -34.17 3.66 3.00
C TYR A 20 -34.62 2.77 4.16
N THR A 21 -33.68 2.22 4.91
CA THR A 21 -33.93 1.50 6.17
C THR A 21 -33.55 2.39 7.33
N GLY A 22 -34.34 2.40 8.41
CA GLY A 22 -34.06 3.19 9.61
C GLY A 22 -33.00 2.58 10.54
N ASP A 23 -32.42 1.44 10.16
CA ASP A 23 -31.36 0.74 10.89
C ASP A 23 -30.13 0.64 9.99
N ASP A 24 -28.98 1.10 10.50
CA ASP A 24 -27.71 1.15 9.75
C ASP A 24 -26.93 -0.17 9.87
N ASN A 25 -27.37 -1.10 10.74
CA ASN A 25 -26.66 -2.35 10.97
C ASN A 25 -27.05 -3.43 9.95
N VAL A 26 -26.21 -3.56 8.92
CA VAL A 26 -26.36 -4.56 7.84
C VAL A 26 -26.41 -6.00 8.37
N ASP A 27 -25.68 -6.34 9.43
CA ASP A 27 -25.70 -7.68 10.02
C ASP A 27 -27.06 -8.00 10.67
N ALA A 28 -27.68 -7.02 11.32
CA ALA A 28 -29.04 -7.17 11.87
C ALA A 28 -30.06 -7.38 10.75
N ILE A 29 -29.91 -6.69 9.61
CA ILE A 29 -30.78 -6.85 8.44
C ILE A 29 -30.62 -8.25 7.82
N TYR A 30 -29.39 -8.79 7.80
CA TYR A 30 -29.11 -10.16 7.33
C TYR A 30 -29.68 -11.26 8.22
N ASP A 31 -29.89 -10.97 9.50
CA ASP A 31 -30.56 -11.89 10.42
C ASP A 31 -32.09 -11.87 10.25
N ILE A 32 -32.65 -10.71 9.84
CA ILE A 32 -34.08 -10.54 9.55
C ILE A 32 -34.45 -11.23 8.22
N VAL A 33 -33.66 -11.02 7.16
CA VAL A 33 -33.96 -11.57 5.83
C VAL A 33 -32.91 -12.57 5.38
N LYS A 34 -33.19 -13.84 5.68
CA LYS A 34 -32.29 -14.97 5.37
C LYS A 34 -32.22 -15.35 3.89
N THR A 35 -33.12 -14.82 3.06
CA THR A 35 -33.25 -15.17 1.64
C THR A 35 -32.31 -14.38 0.73
N PHE A 36 -31.73 -13.27 1.21
CA PHE A 36 -30.80 -12.49 0.43
C PHE A 36 -29.38 -13.04 0.50
N ASP A 37 -28.65 -12.87 -0.60
CA ASP A 37 -27.29 -13.38 -0.72
C ASP A 37 -26.36 -12.54 0.16
N ARG A 38 -25.32 -13.17 0.71
CA ARG A 38 -24.30 -12.55 1.55
C ARG A 38 -23.03 -12.22 0.76
N SER A 39 -23.08 -12.37 -0.56
CA SER A 39 -21.97 -12.20 -1.49
C SER A 39 -20.84 -13.20 -1.24
N ASN A 40 -21.17 -14.47 -1.03
CA ASN A 40 -20.18 -15.54 -0.84
C ASN A 40 -19.61 -16.06 -2.17
N GLY A 41 -19.36 -15.17 -3.14
CA GLY A 41 -18.77 -15.50 -4.45
C GLY A 41 -19.73 -16.09 -5.50
N GLY A 42 -21.05 -16.12 -5.23
CA GLY A 42 -22.09 -16.53 -6.18
C GLY A 42 -22.72 -15.37 -6.96
N LEU A 43 -23.63 -15.68 -7.90
CA LEU A 43 -24.42 -14.66 -8.59
C LEU A 43 -25.41 -14.03 -7.60
N VAL A 44 -25.16 -12.78 -7.22
CA VAL A 44 -25.95 -12.05 -6.22
C VAL A 44 -27.38 -11.82 -6.73
N SER A 45 -28.34 -12.55 -6.14
CA SER A 45 -29.78 -12.42 -6.45
C SER A 45 -30.44 -11.20 -5.82
N GLY A 46 -29.86 -10.66 -4.75
CA GLY A 46 -30.33 -9.48 -4.02
C GLY A 46 -29.60 -9.34 -2.69
N VAL A 47 -29.33 -8.10 -2.28
CA VAL A 47 -28.46 -7.74 -1.16
C VAL A 47 -28.98 -6.45 -0.53
N TYR A 48 -28.88 -6.33 0.80
CA TYR A 48 -29.19 -5.10 1.55
C TYR A 48 -27.93 -4.29 1.79
N GLU A 49 -27.93 -3.02 1.37
CA GLU A 49 -26.82 -2.10 1.58
C GLU A 49 -27.31 -0.73 2.08
N SER A 50 -26.71 -0.23 3.17
CA SER A 50 -26.90 1.14 3.65
C SER A 50 -25.94 2.12 2.98
N THR A 51 -24.70 1.70 2.70
CA THR A 51 -23.67 2.46 1.97
C THR A 51 -22.89 1.53 1.04
N ASN A 52 -22.54 2.01 -0.17
CA ASN A 52 -21.82 1.27 -1.25
C ASN A 52 -20.42 0.73 -0.86
N GLU A 53 -20.04 0.81 0.41
CA GLU A 53 -18.73 0.48 0.97
C GLU A 53 -18.76 -0.85 1.74
N HIS A 54 -19.89 -1.23 2.34
CA HIS A 54 -19.94 -2.42 3.20
C HIS A 54 -19.71 -3.72 2.44
N PHE A 55 -20.29 -3.91 1.24
CA PHE A 55 -20.02 -5.12 0.46
C PHE A 55 -18.62 -5.18 -0.11
N VAL A 56 -18.13 -4.04 -0.57
CA VAL A 56 -16.76 -3.94 -1.10
C VAL A 56 -15.76 -4.30 -0.01
N ASN A 57 -15.95 -3.81 1.21
CA ASN A 57 -15.10 -4.14 2.36
C ASN A 57 -15.18 -5.63 2.72
N LYS A 58 -16.39 -6.22 2.75
CA LYS A 58 -16.58 -7.64 3.06
C LYS A 58 -15.96 -8.56 2.01
N ASP A 59 -16.16 -8.24 0.73
CA ASP A 59 -15.56 -8.98 -0.38
C ASP A 59 -14.03 -8.83 -0.36
N MET A 60 -13.52 -7.62 -0.10
CA MET A 60 -12.10 -7.37 0.15
C MET A 60 -11.54 -8.26 1.25
N ASP A 61 -12.20 -8.34 2.41
CA ASP A 61 -11.73 -9.18 3.52
C ASP A 61 -11.64 -10.65 3.10
N SER A 62 -12.61 -11.14 2.33
CA SER A 62 -12.60 -12.50 1.81
C SER A 62 -11.44 -12.75 0.82
N VAL A 63 -11.18 -11.78 -0.07
CA VAL A 63 -10.08 -11.82 -1.04
C VAL A 63 -8.73 -11.74 -0.32
N LEU A 64 -8.60 -10.87 0.68
CA LEU A 64 -7.40 -10.74 1.50
C LEU A 64 -7.05 -12.06 2.19
N ILE A 65 -8.04 -12.77 2.76
CA ILE A 65 -7.80 -14.09 3.35
C ILE A 65 -7.31 -15.08 2.30
N SER A 66 -7.95 -15.12 1.12
CA SER A 66 -7.51 -15.96 0.00
C SER A 66 -6.06 -15.63 -0.40
N ASP A 67 -5.72 -14.36 -0.55
CA ASP A 67 -4.37 -13.91 -0.92
C ASP A 67 -3.34 -14.22 0.18
N MET A 68 -3.71 -14.18 1.45
CA MET A 68 -2.85 -14.62 2.55
C MET A 68 -2.57 -16.13 2.47
N THR A 69 -3.50 -16.95 1.99
CA THR A 69 -3.21 -18.38 1.74
C THR A 69 -2.20 -18.59 0.61
N LEU A 70 -2.29 -17.80 -0.46
CA LEU A 70 -1.31 -17.80 -1.54
C LEU A 70 0.06 -17.29 -1.05
N ALA A 71 0.07 -16.29 -0.16
CA ALA A 71 1.28 -15.80 0.49
C ALA A 71 2.00 -16.90 1.26
N MET A 72 1.27 -17.69 2.06
CA MET A 72 1.83 -18.86 2.76
C MET A 72 2.41 -19.90 1.81
N ALA A 73 1.77 -20.15 0.67
CA ALA A 73 2.31 -21.04 -0.35
C ALA A 73 3.63 -20.51 -0.94
N SER A 74 3.73 -19.20 -1.18
CA SER A 74 4.97 -18.57 -1.65
C SER A 74 6.10 -18.65 -0.61
N ALA A 75 5.77 -18.49 0.69
CA ALA A 75 6.72 -18.66 1.77
C ALA A 75 7.28 -20.10 1.83
N PHE A 76 6.44 -21.11 1.57
CA PHE A 76 6.90 -22.51 1.49
C PHE A 76 7.92 -22.72 0.36
N VAL A 77 7.69 -22.09 -0.81
CA VAL A 77 8.64 -22.14 -1.93
C VAL A 77 9.98 -21.50 -1.55
N ILE A 78 9.95 -20.36 -0.85
CA ILE A 78 11.17 -19.68 -0.36
C ILE A 78 11.90 -20.57 0.65
N VAL A 79 11.19 -21.18 1.60
CA VAL A 79 11.80 -22.12 2.57
C VAL A 79 12.42 -23.32 1.86
N PHE A 80 11.74 -23.89 0.87
CA PHE A 80 12.29 -24.98 0.06
C PHE A 80 13.55 -24.54 -0.68
N ALA A 81 13.54 -23.37 -1.34
CA ALA A 81 14.71 -22.80 -2.00
C ALA A 81 15.85 -22.57 -1.01
N MET A 82 15.56 -22.09 0.20
CA MET A 82 16.55 -21.92 1.26
C MET A 82 17.20 -23.25 1.63
N VAL A 83 16.42 -24.32 1.85
CA VAL A 83 16.95 -25.64 2.17
C VAL A 83 17.86 -26.18 1.07
N VAL A 84 17.47 -25.98 -0.19
CA VAL A 84 18.27 -26.42 -1.36
C VAL A 84 19.60 -25.66 -1.45
N GLN A 85 19.59 -24.34 -1.23
CA GLN A 85 20.78 -23.49 -1.35
C GLN A 85 21.74 -23.68 -0.17
N THR A 86 21.23 -23.68 1.07
CA THR A 86 22.05 -23.84 2.27
C THR A 86 22.60 -25.28 2.37
N ARG A 87 21.83 -26.28 1.91
CA ARG A 87 22.03 -27.73 2.12
C ARG A 87 21.95 -28.16 3.59
N SER A 88 21.30 -27.36 4.44
CA SER A 88 21.15 -27.63 5.86
C SER A 88 19.78 -27.17 6.37
N LEU A 89 19.01 -28.08 6.98
CA LEU A 89 17.74 -27.70 7.62
C LEU A 89 17.96 -26.79 8.83
N TRP A 90 19.08 -26.92 9.54
CA TRP A 90 19.39 -26.06 10.68
C TRP A 90 19.59 -24.61 10.26
N LEU A 91 20.42 -24.35 9.25
CA LEU A 91 20.66 -23.00 8.76
C LEU A 91 19.40 -22.39 8.13
N SER A 92 18.60 -23.18 7.41
CA SER A 92 17.33 -22.70 6.87
C SER A 92 16.29 -22.43 7.95
N PHE A 93 16.28 -23.19 9.05
CA PHE A 93 15.42 -22.92 10.20
C PHE A 93 15.81 -21.62 10.91
N VAL A 94 17.09 -21.41 11.19
CA VAL A 94 17.58 -20.15 11.80
C VAL A 94 17.36 -18.97 10.84
N GLY A 95 17.58 -19.18 9.53
CA GLY A 95 17.29 -18.22 8.47
C GLY A 95 15.80 -17.84 8.39
N LEU A 96 14.89 -18.78 8.59
CA LEU A 96 13.47 -18.48 8.67
C LEU A 96 13.12 -17.76 9.98
N LEU A 97 13.73 -18.19 11.09
CA LEU A 97 13.49 -17.60 12.40
C LEU A 97 13.89 -16.12 12.44
N GLN A 98 15.00 -15.71 11.81
CA GLN A 98 15.37 -14.30 11.74
C GLN A 98 14.32 -13.45 10.99
N ILE A 99 13.78 -13.95 9.88
CA ILE A 99 12.82 -13.24 9.03
C ILE A 99 11.51 -13.07 9.80
N ILE A 100 11.10 -14.11 10.52
CA ILE A 100 9.88 -14.05 11.34
C ILE A 100 10.06 -13.10 12.53
N LEU A 101 11.24 -13.09 13.17
CA LEU A 101 11.50 -12.25 14.34
C LEU A 101 11.73 -10.78 13.99
N SER A 102 12.12 -10.43 12.77
CA SER A 102 12.26 -9.03 12.35
C SER A 102 10.92 -8.29 12.34
N PHE A 103 9.81 -8.96 12.05
CA PHE A 103 8.47 -8.38 12.03
C PHE A 103 7.98 -7.87 13.41
N PRO A 104 7.94 -8.68 14.49
CA PRO A 104 7.50 -8.22 15.81
C PRO A 104 8.43 -7.14 16.39
N LEU A 105 9.74 -7.18 16.09
CA LEU A 105 10.68 -6.13 16.53
C LEU A 105 10.39 -4.80 15.84
N SER A 106 10.15 -4.84 14.54
CA SER A 106 9.79 -3.66 13.75
C SER A 106 8.44 -3.09 14.18
N PHE A 107 7.48 -3.98 14.44
CA PHE A 107 6.17 -3.60 14.98
C PHE A 107 6.30 -2.98 16.38
N PHE A 108 7.15 -3.54 17.24
CA PHE A 108 7.41 -3.00 18.57
C PHE A 108 7.98 -1.57 18.49
N VAL A 109 9.00 -1.36 17.65
CA VAL A 109 9.58 -0.03 17.45
C VAL A 109 8.57 0.93 16.83
N TYR A 110 7.81 0.49 15.82
CA TYR A 110 6.79 1.29 15.18
C TYR A 110 5.69 1.76 16.15
N LYS A 111 5.14 0.85 16.95
CA LYS A 111 4.03 1.13 17.89
C LYS A 111 4.48 1.81 19.17
N PHE A 112 5.48 1.26 19.85
CA PHE A 112 5.82 1.67 21.22
C PHE A 112 6.88 2.76 21.27
N LEU A 113 7.89 2.72 20.38
CA LEU A 113 8.93 3.75 20.33
C LEU A 113 8.52 4.92 19.43
N GLY A 114 7.92 4.63 18.27
CA GLY A 114 7.46 5.64 17.32
C GLY A 114 6.11 6.24 17.64
N GLY A 115 5.31 5.61 18.51
CA GLY A 115 3.99 6.11 18.91
C GLY A 115 2.91 6.07 17.81
N ILE A 116 3.15 5.38 16.69
CA ILE A 116 2.28 5.44 15.51
C ILE A 116 1.08 4.50 15.67
N GLN A 117 -0.10 5.05 15.98
CA GLN A 117 -1.31 4.26 16.26
C GLN A 117 -2.00 3.73 15.01
N PHE A 118 -1.87 4.41 13.88
CA PHE A 118 -2.42 3.92 12.63
C PHE A 118 -1.55 2.80 12.05
N PHE A 119 -2.16 1.69 11.63
CA PHE A 119 -1.47 0.57 10.96
C PHE A 119 -2.23 0.21 9.68
N PRO A 120 -1.83 0.76 8.52
CA PRO A 120 -2.54 0.54 7.26
C PRO A 120 -2.36 -0.90 6.76
N PHE A 121 -3.36 -1.40 6.03
CA PHE A 121 -3.30 -2.74 5.40
C PHE A 121 -2.10 -2.90 4.45
N LEU A 122 -1.61 -1.80 3.85
CA LEU A 122 -0.42 -1.80 3.01
C LEU A 122 0.81 -2.41 3.72
N ASN A 123 0.88 -2.34 5.05
CA ASN A 123 1.97 -2.91 5.84
C ASN A 123 2.08 -4.44 5.68
N PHE A 124 0.98 -5.13 5.31
CA PHE A 124 1.03 -6.56 5.02
C PHE A 124 1.88 -6.89 3.79
N ILE A 125 2.06 -5.95 2.84
CA ILE A 125 2.99 -6.12 1.72
C ILE A 125 4.44 -6.28 2.24
N GLY A 126 4.76 -5.69 3.39
CA GLY A 126 6.05 -5.84 4.06
C GLY A 126 6.43 -7.29 4.35
N VAL A 127 5.46 -8.19 4.53
CA VAL A 127 5.71 -9.63 4.70
C VAL A 127 6.40 -10.20 3.45
N PHE A 128 5.91 -9.89 2.25
CA PHE A 128 6.55 -10.35 1.02
C PHE A 128 7.94 -9.75 0.82
N VAL A 129 8.09 -8.47 1.16
CA VAL A 129 9.37 -7.75 1.05
C VAL A 129 10.43 -8.40 1.94
N VAL A 130 10.12 -8.68 3.21
CA VAL A 130 11.11 -9.25 4.14
C VAL A 130 11.44 -10.71 3.84
N PHE A 131 10.48 -11.50 3.38
CA PHE A 131 10.78 -12.89 2.96
C PHE A 131 11.71 -12.93 1.74
N ALA A 132 11.57 -12.00 0.80
CA ALA A 132 12.44 -11.92 -0.36
C ALA A 132 13.85 -11.41 0.00
N LEU A 133 13.93 -10.31 0.75
CA LEU A 133 15.21 -9.67 1.11
C LEU A 133 15.97 -10.47 2.18
N GLY A 134 15.30 -10.97 3.20
CA GLY A 134 15.95 -11.70 4.28
C GLY A 134 16.49 -13.07 3.86
N ALA A 135 15.86 -13.72 2.87
CA ALA A 135 16.41 -14.95 2.29
C ALA A 135 17.69 -14.68 1.47
N ASP A 136 17.76 -13.56 0.75
CA ASP A 136 18.95 -13.15 -0.01
C ASP A 136 20.17 -12.97 0.91
N ASP A 137 19.96 -12.31 2.04
CA ASP A 137 20.95 -12.08 3.08
C ASP A 137 21.51 -13.41 3.66
N VAL A 138 20.66 -14.42 3.89
CA VAL A 138 21.10 -15.76 4.29
C VAL A 138 21.97 -16.41 3.21
N PHE A 139 21.63 -16.23 1.93
CA PHE A 139 22.40 -16.80 0.82
C PHE A 139 23.77 -16.17 0.70
N VAL A 140 23.87 -14.85 0.80
CA VAL A 140 25.14 -14.13 0.79
C VAL A 140 26.04 -14.59 1.94
N ALA A 141 25.50 -14.69 3.16
CA ALA A 141 26.27 -15.14 4.33
C ALA A 141 26.80 -16.57 4.16
N VAL A 142 25.96 -17.50 3.71
CA VAL A 142 26.32 -18.91 3.51
C VAL A 142 27.34 -19.09 2.38
N ASP A 143 27.18 -18.37 1.26
CA ASP A 143 28.09 -18.51 0.12
C ASP A 143 29.45 -17.88 0.40
N LYS A 144 29.50 -16.73 1.09
CA LYS A 144 30.76 -16.16 1.58
C LYS A 144 31.47 -17.10 2.56
N TRP A 145 30.73 -17.73 3.47
CA TRP A 145 31.29 -18.73 4.38
C TRP A 145 31.88 -19.95 3.63
N LYS A 146 31.11 -20.53 2.69
CA LYS A 146 31.56 -21.66 1.87
C LYS A 146 32.81 -21.32 1.06
N ASN A 147 32.88 -20.11 0.51
CA ASN A 147 34.04 -19.65 -0.24
C ASN A 147 35.26 -19.45 0.68
N ALA A 148 35.10 -18.87 1.86
CA ALA A 148 36.19 -18.74 2.84
C ALA A 148 36.71 -20.12 3.29
N ARG A 149 35.82 -21.10 3.50
CA ARG A 149 36.22 -22.47 3.87
C ARG A 149 37.00 -23.20 2.78
N ARG A 150 36.76 -22.88 1.50
CA ARG A 150 37.57 -23.40 0.39
C ARG A 150 38.97 -22.83 0.37
N HIS A 151 39.15 -21.56 0.73
CA HIS A 151 40.47 -20.92 0.81
C HIS A 151 41.25 -21.40 2.03
N LEU A 152 40.56 -21.71 3.15
CA LEU A 152 41.15 -22.17 4.40
C LEU A 152 40.58 -23.55 4.82
N PRO A 153 40.91 -24.66 4.11
CA PRO A 153 40.31 -25.96 4.35
C PRO A 153 40.65 -26.55 5.73
N ASN A 154 41.86 -26.28 6.23
CA ASN A 154 42.36 -26.75 7.52
C ASN A 154 42.33 -25.68 8.63
N GLY A 155 41.76 -24.50 8.34
CA GLY A 155 41.68 -23.40 9.30
C GLY A 155 40.69 -23.68 10.43
N SER A 156 40.91 -23.07 11.61
CA SER A 156 39.92 -23.11 12.67
C SER A 156 38.64 -22.37 12.24
N THR A 157 37.49 -22.71 12.82
CA THR A 157 36.24 -21.97 12.54
C THR A 157 36.39 -20.47 12.81
N GLN A 158 37.21 -20.08 13.79
CA GLN A 158 37.47 -18.68 14.12
C GLN A 158 38.21 -17.95 12.98
N ASP A 159 39.19 -18.61 12.35
CA ASP A 159 39.95 -18.04 11.23
C ASP A 159 39.05 -17.84 10.01
N VAL A 160 38.18 -18.82 9.73
CA VAL A 160 37.19 -18.73 8.64
C VAL A 160 36.18 -17.63 8.91
N ALA A 161 35.67 -17.53 10.15
CA ALA A 161 34.73 -16.47 10.54
C ALA A 161 35.34 -15.07 10.41
N ARG A 162 36.62 -14.92 10.80
CA ARG A 162 37.34 -13.64 10.71
C ARG A 162 37.48 -13.16 9.26
N PHE A 163 37.55 -14.07 8.30
CA PHE A 163 37.61 -13.73 6.88
C PHE A 163 36.21 -13.53 6.27
N ALA A 164 35.28 -14.45 6.53
CA ALA A 164 33.97 -14.48 5.88
C ALA A 164 32.98 -13.43 6.41
N LEU A 165 32.88 -13.27 7.73
CA LEU A 165 31.80 -12.50 8.35
C LEU A 165 31.91 -10.99 8.07
N PRO A 166 33.10 -10.34 8.12
CA PRO A 166 33.22 -8.92 7.80
C PRO A 166 32.86 -8.60 6.34
N GLU A 167 33.28 -9.45 5.40
CA GLU A 167 32.92 -9.27 3.99
C GLU A 167 31.42 -9.49 3.74
N ALA A 168 30.83 -10.51 4.37
CA ALA A 168 29.40 -10.76 4.27
C ALA A 168 28.59 -9.62 4.90
N ALA A 169 28.94 -9.20 6.12
CA ALA A 169 28.29 -8.09 6.81
C ALA A 169 28.35 -6.79 6.01
N GLY A 170 29.50 -6.45 5.43
CA GLY A 170 29.65 -5.25 4.61
C GLY A 170 28.79 -5.27 3.35
N ALA A 171 28.73 -6.42 2.66
CA ALA A 171 27.91 -6.58 1.46
C ALA A 171 26.40 -6.48 1.77
N MET A 172 25.94 -7.20 2.80
CA MET A 172 24.53 -7.23 3.22
C MET A 172 24.08 -5.92 3.86
N PHE A 173 24.97 -5.22 4.58
CA PHE A 173 24.67 -3.90 5.12
C PHE A 173 24.40 -2.90 4.00
N LEU A 174 25.21 -2.91 2.94
CA LEU A 174 25.06 -1.99 1.81
C LEU A 174 23.72 -2.21 1.08
N THR A 175 23.32 -3.47 0.85
CA THR A 175 22.04 -3.80 0.22
C THR A 175 20.86 -3.43 1.11
N SER A 176 20.95 -3.72 2.42
CA SER A 176 19.90 -3.41 3.39
C SER A 176 19.72 -1.90 3.59
N ILE A 177 20.81 -1.15 3.78
CA ILE A 177 20.74 0.30 4.04
C ILE A 177 20.23 1.07 2.81
N THR A 178 20.60 0.66 1.60
CA THR A 178 20.13 1.31 0.37
C THR A 178 18.63 1.07 0.17
N THR A 179 18.15 -0.15 0.44
CA THR A 179 16.72 -0.47 0.36
C THR A 179 15.92 0.23 1.46
N ALA A 180 16.41 0.22 2.70
CA ALA A 180 15.79 0.93 3.82
C ALA A 180 15.74 2.45 3.58
N ALA A 181 16.81 3.05 3.03
CA ALA A 181 16.85 4.46 2.68
C ALA A 181 15.81 4.83 1.61
N ALA A 182 15.56 3.96 0.62
CA ALA A 182 14.51 4.18 -0.38
C ALA A 182 13.10 4.21 0.26
N PHE A 183 12.82 3.28 1.18
CA PHE A 183 11.58 3.30 1.96
C PHE A 183 11.51 4.55 2.85
N PHE A 184 12.53 4.86 3.64
CA PHE A 184 12.52 6.07 4.47
C PHE A 184 12.38 7.36 3.65
N SER A 185 12.96 7.44 2.45
CA SER A 185 12.78 8.60 1.55
C SER A 185 11.33 8.76 1.08
N THR A 186 10.55 7.69 1.04
CA THR A 186 9.14 7.73 0.62
C THR A 186 8.25 8.45 1.64
N THR A 187 8.73 8.65 2.87
CA THR A 187 8.00 9.37 3.95
C THR A 187 7.78 10.86 3.65
N VAL A 188 8.48 11.43 2.67
CA VAL A 188 8.25 12.79 2.17
C VAL A 188 6.85 12.93 1.52
N CYS A 189 6.25 11.83 1.06
CA CYS A 189 4.92 11.83 0.48
C CYS A 189 3.87 12.28 1.52
N PRO A 190 2.97 13.25 1.23
CA PRO A 190 2.00 13.77 2.20
C PRO A 190 0.82 12.84 2.50
N VAL A 191 0.87 11.57 2.10
CA VAL A 191 -0.24 10.59 2.23
C VAL A 191 0.01 9.67 3.43
N ALA A 192 -0.83 9.76 4.47
CA ALA A 192 -0.61 9.08 5.75
C ALA A 192 -0.41 7.55 5.66
N PRO A 193 -1.25 6.77 4.91
CA PRO A 193 -1.01 5.34 4.72
C PRO A 193 0.35 5.02 4.08
N LEU A 194 0.82 5.85 3.14
CA LEU A 194 2.11 5.65 2.47
C LEU A 194 3.28 5.98 3.41
N LYS A 195 3.17 7.03 4.23
CA LYS A 195 4.19 7.34 5.25
C LYS A 195 4.35 6.19 6.25
N CYS A 196 3.24 5.73 6.81
CA CYS A 196 3.20 4.64 7.78
C CYS A 196 3.79 3.34 7.19
N PHE A 197 3.41 3.00 5.96
CA PHE A 197 3.97 1.88 5.22
C PHE A 197 5.47 1.96 5.01
N ALA A 198 5.95 3.13 4.61
CA ALA A 198 7.34 3.33 4.31
C ALA A 198 8.22 3.30 5.58
N ILE A 199 7.76 3.89 6.68
CA ILE A 199 8.44 3.80 7.99
C ILE A 199 8.51 2.34 8.44
N PHE A 200 7.39 1.61 8.38
CA PHE A 200 7.34 0.22 8.82
C PHE A 200 8.26 -0.68 8.00
N CYS A 201 8.22 -0.60 6.66
CA CYS A 201 9.09 -1.40 5.79
C CYS A 201 10.58 -1.05 5.93
N GLY A 202 10.91 0.24 6.11
CA GLY A 202 12.28 0.67 6.36
C GLY A 202 12.83 0.08 7.67
N LEU A 203 12.05 0.12 8.75
CA LEU A 203 12.40 -0.53 10.02
C LEU A 203 12.54 -2.06 9.86
N LEU A 204 11.61 -2.68 9.13
CA LEU A 204 11.59 -4.12 8.87
C LEU A 204 12.89 -4.62 8.25
N ILE A 205 13.38 -3.93 7.22
CA ILE A 205 14.63 -4.29 6.54
C ILE A 205 15.84 -4.10 7.46
N MET A 206 15.88 -3.01 8.24
CA MET A 206 16.97 -2.77 9.18
C MET A 206 17.04 -3.84 10.26
N PHE A 207 15.90 -4.20 10.86
CA PHE A 207 15.85 -5.25 11.88
C PHE A 207 16.13 -6.64 11.32
N ASP A 208 15.77 -6.91 10.07
CA ASP A 208 16.11 -8.15 9.39
C ASP A 208 17.63 -8.32 9.26
N TYR A 209 18.34 -7.28 8.77
CA TYR A 209 19.81 -7.28 8.75
C TYR A 209 20.42 -7.47 10.15
N PHE A 210 19.92 -6.77 11.17
CA PHE A 210 20.42 -6.94 12.54
C PHE A 210 20.20 -8.37 13.04
N MET A 211 19.04 -8.97 12.78
CA MET A 211 18.74 -10.35 13.16
C MET A 211 19.62 -11.35 12.40
N ASN A 212 20.01 -11.05 11.16
CA ASN A 212 20.96 -11.85 10.39
C ASN A 212 22.35 -11.90 11.00
N VAL A 213 22.89 -10.74 11.33
CA VAL A 213 24.18 -10.68 12.03
C VAL A 213 24.11 -11.34 13.40
N LEU A 214 22.98 -11.22 14.12
CA LEU A 214 22.85 -11.77 15.47
C LEU A 214 22.56 -13.27 15.52
N LEU A 215 21.77 -13.82 14.60
CA LEU A 215 21.31 -15.21 14.64
C LEU A 215 22.05 -16.10 13.64
N VAL A 216 22.14 -15.67 12.38
CA VAL A 216 22.70 -16.51 11.31
C VAL A 216 24.21 -16.62 11.43
N PHE A 217 24.93 -15.55 11.79
CA PHE A 217 26.40 -15.62 11.92
C PHE A 217 26.86 -16.61 13.02
N PRO A 218 26.32 -16.55 14.26
CA PRO A 218 26.66 -17.58 15.24
C PRO A 218 26.19 -18.97 14.83
N ALA A 219 25.03 -19.09 14.18
CA ALA A 219 24.53 -20.37 13.68
C ALA A 219 25.46 -20.99 12.63
N LEU A 220 26.07 -20.18 11.75
CA LEU A 220 27.09 -20.62 10.79
C LEU A 220 28.34 -21.14 11.49
N CYS A 221 28.84 -20.41 12.50
CA CYS A 221 29.98 -20.85 13.30
C CYS A 221 29.70 -22.19 14.03
N LEU A 222 28.53 -22.31 14.67
CA LEU A 222 28.12 -23.55 15.35
C LEU A 222 27.97 -24.71 14.36
N TYR A 223 27.41 -24.45 13.18
CA TYR A 223 27.26 -25.42 12.12
C TYR A 223 28.61 -25.91 11.59
N ASP A 224 29.58 -25.01 11.40
CA ASP A 224 30.93 -25.35 10.96
C ASP A 224 31.69 -26.20 11.99
N ILE A 225 31.61 -25.84 13.28
CA ILE A 225 32.21 -26.63 14.37
C ILE A 225 31.61 -28.04 14.41
N TRP A 226 30.30 -28.16 14.22
CA TRP A 226 29.62 -29.45 14.18
C TRP A 226 30.08 -30.31 12.99
N LEU A 227 30.27 -29.71 11.82
CA LEU A 227 30.82 -30.40 10.65
C LEU A 227 32.27 -30.86 10.87
N GLN A 228 33.11 -30.02 11.49
CA GLN A 228 34.50 -30.38 11.82
C GLN A 228 34.59 -31.59 12.77
N LYS A 229 33.63 -31.73 13.69
CA LYS A 229 33.55 -32.86 14.65
C LYS A 229 33.01 -34.16 14.05
N GLY A 230 32.78 -34.23 12.74
CA GLY A 230 32.31 -35.45 12.06
C GLY A 230 30.80 -35.70 12.18
N GLY A 231 30.01 -34.66 12.46
CA GLY A 231 28.56 -34.77 12.49
C GLY A 231 27.98 -35.09 11.10
N THR A 232 27.37 -36.26 10.93
CA THR A 232 26.75 -36.72 9.66
C THR A 232 25.27 -37.07 9.80
N ARG A 233 24.56 -36.45 10.77
CA ARG A 233 23.11 -36.66 10.87
C ARG A 233 22.40 -36.06 9.65
N CYS A 234 21.63 -36.92 8.97
CA CYS A 234 20.86 -36.66 7.75
C CYS A 234 19.97 -35.39 7.83
N TRP A 235 19.50 -35.03 9.03
CA TRP A 235 18.62 -33.87 9.26
C TRP A 235 19.37 -32.52 9.33
N LEU A 236 20.69 -32.49 9.55
CA LEU A 236 21.46 -31.23 9.61
C LEU A 236 22.28 -30.95 8.35
N HIS A 237 22.54 -31.95 7.52
CA HIS A 237 23.33 -31.80 6.30
C HIS A 237 22.83 -32.74 5.20
N PHE A 238 22.32 -32.17 4.10
CA PHE A 238 22.00 -32.92 2.89
C PHE A 238 23.23 -32.97 1.98
N GLY A 239 24.09 -33.98 2.21
CA GLY A 239 25.26 -34.25 1.38
C GLY A 239 26.22 -35.24 2.04
N LYS A 240 26.82 -36.13 1.25
CA LYS A 240 27.89 -37.03 1.71
C LYS A 240 29.15 -36.22 2.04
N GLN A 241 29.75 -36.52 3.18
CA GLN A 241 31.13 -36.15 3.50
C GLN A 241 32.05 -37.08 2.69
N SER A 242 32.21 -36.80 1.40
CA SER A 242 33.26 -37.43 0.61
C SER A 242 34.55 -36.67 0.85
N ALA A 243 35.47 -37.32 1.53
CA ALA A 243 36.86 -36.89 1.63
C ALA A 243 37.52 -37.01 0.24
N SER A 244 37.46 -35.94 -0.56
CA SER A 244 38.37 -35.65 -1.66
C SER A 244 38.16 -34.19 -2.07
N VAL A 245 39.25 -33.42 -2.08
CA VAL A 245 39.29 -31.96 -2.31
C VAL A 245 39.13 -31.59 -3.80
N GLU A 246 38.77 -32.52 -4.67
CA GLU A 246 38.59 -32.26 -6.10
C GLU A 246 37.14 -32.53 -6.54
N ASP A 247 36.55 -31.53 -7.19
CA ASP A 247 35.41 -31.60 -8.11
C ASP A 247 34.09 -32.24 -7.65
N GLU A 248 33.24 -31.50 -6.91
CA GLU A 248 31.79 -31.63 -7.13
C GLU A 248 30.97 -30.40 -6.71
N LYS A 249 30.16 -29.91 -7.65
CA LYS A 249 29.19 -28.78 -7.59
C LYS A 249 29.70 -27.33 -7.68
N LEU A 250 30.84 -27.10 -8.36
CA LEU A 250 31.11 -25.85 -9.09
C LEU A 250 30.82 -25.95 -10.60
N SER A 251 30.68 -27.16 -11.16
CA SER A 251 30.67 -27.39 -12.62
C SER A 251 29.48 -26.77 -13.36
N LEU A 252 28.25 -26.89 -12.85
CA LEU A 252 27.06 -26.50 -13.64
C LEU A 252 26.81 -24.98 -13.65
N ILE A 253 26.90 -24.33 -12.49
CA ILE A 253 26.76 -22.87 -12.38
C ILE A 253 27.94 -22.16 -13.06
N HIS A 254 29.17 -22.65 -12.87
CA HIS A 254 30.34 -22.05 -13.52
C HIS A 254 30.31 -22.26 -15.05
N ARG A 255 29.80 -23.40 -15.53
CA ARG A 255 29.58 -23.63 -16.97
C ARG A 255 28.48 -22.72 -17.53
N ILE A 256 27.39 -22.51 -16.78
CA ILE A 256 26.33 -21.56 -17.18
C ILE A 256 26.85 -20.13 -17.16
N LEU A 257 27.54 -19.69 -16.09
CA LEU A 257 28.12 -18.34 -15.99
C LEU A 257 29.20 -18.13 -17.06
N GLY A 258 30.02 -19.13 -17.34
CA GLY A 258 31.04 -19.07 -18.40
C GLY A 258 30.41 -18.95 -19.79
N ALA A 259 29.37 -19.73 -20.07
CA ALA A 259 28.59 -19.61 -21.31
C ALA A 259 27.89 -18.25 -21.41
N TYR A 260 27.31 -17.77 -20.30
CA TYR A 260 26.69 -16.45 -20.21
C TYR A 260 27.70 -15.33 -20.47
N TYR A 261 28.86 -15.37 -19.83
CA TYR A 261 29.93 -14.41 -20.05
C TYR A 261 30.40 -14.40 -21.51
N SER A 262 30.64 -15.58 -22.09
CA SER A 262 31.04 -15.71 -23.49
C SER A 262 29.98 -15.13 -24.44
N PHE A 263 28.70 -15.39 -24.18
CA PHE A 263 27.58 -14.84 -24.92
C PHE A 263 27.52 -13.31 -24.80
N VAL A 264 27.52 -12.78 -23.57
CA VAL A 264 27.49 -11.33 -23.32
C VAL A 264 28.67 -10.64 -23.96
N HIS A 265 29.87 -11.19 -23.86
CA HIS A 265 31.07 -10.61 -24.46
C HIS A 265 31.01 -10.60 -25.99
N LYS A 266 30.55 -11.70 -26.61
CA LYS A 266 30.41 -11.81 -28.07
C LYS A 266 29.38 -10.83 -28.63
N PHE A 267 28.26 -10.64 -27.93
CA PHE A 267 27.14 -9.81 -28.37
C PHE A 267 27.06 -8.44 -27.68
N ARG A 268 28.11 -8.01 -26.96
CA ARG A 268 28.09 -6.82 -26.08
C ARG A 268 27.56 -5.55 -26.74
N TRP A 269 27.93 -5.29 -27.99
CA TRP A 269 27.50 -4.09 -28.71
C TRP A 269 26.02 -4.15 -29.13
N PHE A 270 25.54 -5.34 -29.51
CA PHE A 270 24.12 -5.56 -29.80
C PHE A 270 23.27 -5.50 -28.53
N LEU A 271 23.77 -6.07 -27.41
CA LEU A 271 23.10 -5.97 -26.11
C LEU A 271 23.05 -4.52 -25.63
N LEU A 272 24.16 -3.77 -25.75
CA LEU A 272 24.20 -2.36 -25.41
C LEU A 272 23.22 -1.55 -26.27
N ALA A 273 23.21 -1.76 -27.58
CA ALA A 273 22.26 -1.10 -28.48
C ALA A 273 20.81 -1.47 -28.14
N GLY A 274 20.54 -2.73 -27.78
CA GLY A 274 19.23 -3.19 -27.33
C GLY A 274 18.78 -2.55 -26.02
N VAL A 275 19.68 -2.45 -25.02
CA VAL A 275 19.41 -1.76 -23.75
C VAL A 275 19.18 -0.28 -23.97
N LEU A 276 20.01 0.39 -24.78
CA LEU A 276 19.83 1.80 -25.13
C LEU A 276 18.52 2.03 -25.89
N GLY A 277 18.16 1.14 -26.81
CA GLY A 277 16.89 1.15 -27.52
C GLY A 277 15.70 0.98 -26.56
N ALA A 278 15.80 0.06 -25.60
CA ALA A 278 14.77 -0.15 -24.58
C ALA A 278 14.63 1.07 -23.66
N VAL A 279 15.75 1.66 -23.21
CA VAL A 279 15.74 2.89 -22.40
C VAL A 279 15.12 4.06 -23.19
N ALA A 280 15.46 4.21 -24.47
CA ALA A 280 14.86 5.23 -25.33
C ALA A 280 13.37 5.00 -25.55
N ALA A 281 12.94 3.74 -25.75
CA ALA A 281 11.54 3.37 -25.86
C ALA A 281 10.77 3.70 -24.57
N CYS A 282 11.31 3.33 -23.40
CA CYS A 282 10.74 3.68 -22.10
C CYS A 282 10.65 5.20 -21.91
N ALA A 283 11.72 5.94 -22.22
CA ALA A 283 11.74 7.40 -22.13
C ALA A 283 10.71 8.06 -23.06
N TRP A 284 10.41 7.44 -24.21
CA TRP A 284 9.37 7.91 -25.13
C TRP A 284 7.94 7.57 -24.66
N THR A 285 7.75 6.45 -23.95
CA THR A 285 6.44 6.03 -23.43
C THR A 285 6.05 6.69 -22.11
N VAL A 286 7.00 6.98 -21.22
CA VAL A 286 6.74 7.54 -19.88
C VAL A 286 5.90 8.82 -19.93
N PRO A 287 6.12 9.80 -20.83
CA PRO A 287 5.30 10.99 -20.93
C PRO A 287 3.83 10.74 -21.32
N ARG A 288 3.51 9.53 -21.79
CA ARG A 288 2.15 9.14 -22.20
C ARG A 288 1.36 8.47 -21.08
N LEU A 289 1.97 8.27 -19.92
CA LEU A 289 1.26 7.77 -18.75
C LEU A 289 0.25 8.82 -18.29
N THR A 290 -1.04 8.52 -18.43
CA THR A 290 -2.11 9.40 -17.97
C THR A 290 -2.36 9.20 -16.48
N LEU A 291 -2.59 10.30 -15.77
CA LEU A 291 -3.07 10.27 -14.39
C LEU A 291 -4.45 9.57 -14.32
N PRO A 292 -4.75 8.87 -13.21
CA PRO A 292 -6.08 8.31 -13.01
C PRO A 292 -7.13 9.43 -13.06
N LYS A 293 -8.21 9.19 -13.81
CA LYS A 293 -9.30 10.17 -14.02
C LYS A 293 -10.29 10.25 -12.86
N SER A 294 -10.17 9.37 -11.87
CA SER A 294 -11.00 9.33 -10.66
C SER A 294 -10.13 9.15 -9.43
N ALA A 295 -10.52 9.79 -8.33
CA ALA A 295 -9.89 9.61 -7.02
C ALA A 295 -10.27 8.29 -6.34
N ASP A 296 -11.29 7.59 -6.86
CA ASP A 296 -11.77 6.32 -6.34
C ASP A 296 -10.66 5.25 -6.38
N VAL A 297 -10.25 4.77 -5.21
CA VAL A 297 -9.26 3.68 -5.08
C VAL A 297 -9.98 2.36 -5.39
N ARG A 298 -9.60 1.71 -6.50
CA ARG A 298 -10.17 0.42 -6.92
C ARG A 298 -9.22 -0.69 -6.49
N LEU A 299 -9.65 -1.49 -5.51
CA LEU A 299 -8.84 -2.55 -4.91
C LEU A 299 -9.17 -3.93 -5.47
N LEU A 300 -10.39 -4.12 -5.99
CA LEU A 300 -10.84 -5.38 -6.57
C LEU A 300 -10.49 -5.45 -8.07
N THR A 301 -10.43 -6.67 -8.62
CA THR A 301 -10.16 -6.89 -10.04
C THR A 301 -11.33 -6.40 -10.90
N GLU A 302 -11.07 -5.86 -12.10
CA GLU A 302 -12.11 -5.35 -13.02
C GLU A 302 -13.23 -6.37 -13.38
N LYS A 303 -12.95 -7.67 -13.24
CA LYS A 303 -13.93 -8.75 -13.47
C LYS A 303 -14.91 -8.94 -12.31
N ASN A 304 -14.65 -8.33 -11.16
CA ASN A 304 -15.50 -8.46 -9.99
C ASN A 304 -16.87 -7.79 -10.27
N PRO A 305 -18.00 -8.42 -9.90
CA PRO A 305 -19.33 -7.85 -10.11
C PRO A 305 -19.50 -6.42 -9.55
N PHE A 306 -18.90 -6.10 -8.41
CA PHE A 306 -18.96 -4.76 -7.81
C PHE A 306 -18.20 -3.73 -8.66
N GLU A 307 -17.06 -4.13 -9.24
CA GLU A 307 -16.27 -3.31 -10.16
C GLU A 307 -17.02 -3.06 -11.48
N MET A 308 -17.63 -4.11 -12.02
CA MET A 308 -18.46 -4.02 -13.22
C MET A 308 -19.68 -3.14 -13.01
N HIS A 309 -20.40 -3.34 -11.90
CA HIS A 309 -21.55 -2.51 -11.53
C HIS A 309 -21.13 -1.04 -11.41
N TRP A 310 -19.99 -0.76 -10.78
CA TRP A 310 -19.48 0.59 -10.65
C TRP A 310 -19.11 1.23 -12.00
N ALA A 311 -18.58 0.44 -12.94
CA ALA A 311 -18.31 0.92 -14.30
C ALA A 311 -19.61 1.20 -15.08
N TRP A 312 -20.65 0.39 -14.86
CA TRP A 312 -21.95 0.54 -15.51
C TRP A 312 -22.72 1.75 -15.00
N GLN A 313 -22.74 1.99 -13.68
CA GLN A 313 -23.45 3.14 -13.11
C GLN A 313 -22.93 4.49 -13.64
N LYS A 314 -21.64 4.58 -14.00
CA LYS A 314 -21.07 5.79 -14.64
C LYS A 314 -21.69 6.11 -16.00
N LYS A 315 -22.30 5.12 -16.67
CA LYS A 315 -22.98 5.30 -17.96
C LYS A 315 -24.48 5.61 -17.80
N LEU A 316 -25.03 5.54 -16.59
CA LEU A 316 -26.43 5.87 -16.34
C LEU A 316 -26.68 7.35 -16.55
N LEU A 317 -27.80 7.68 -17.22
CA LEU A 317 -28.16 9.05 -17.60
C LEU A 317 -28.13 9.99 -16.38
N PHE A 318 -28.68 9.56 -15.25
CA PHE A 318 -28.66 10.35 -14.01
C PHE A 318 -27.24 10.70 -13.56
N ARG A 319 -26.29 9.75 -13.55
CA ARG A 319 -24.90 10.03 -13.17
C ARG A 319 -24.18 10.90 -14.19
N VAL A 320 -24.46 10.72 -15.47
CA VAL A 320 -23.91 11.58 -16.53
C VAL A 320 -24.41 13.01 -16.36
N LEU A 321 -25.70 13.20 -16.07
CA LEU A 321 -26.29 14.51 -15.80
C LEU A 321 -25.73 15.12 -14.51
N ALA A 322 -25.61 14.34 -13.44
CA ALA A 322 -24.99 14.77 -12.18
C ALA A 322 -23.53 15.21 -12.39
N SER A 323 -22.74 14.47 -13.18
CA SER A 323 -21.35 14.85 -13.49
C SER A 323 -21.24 16.15 -14.30
N LYS A 324 -22.32 16.55 -14.99
CA LYS A 324 -22.42 17.81 -15.73
C LYS A 324 -23.03 18.95 -14.92
N SER A 325 -23.57 18.68 -13.73
CA SER A 325 -24.29 19.64 -12.87
C SER A 325 -23.39 20.71 -12.24
N GLY A 326 -22.08 20.69 -12.52
CA GLY A 326 -21.10 21.53 -11.85
C GLY A 326 -20.74 21.02 -10.46
N SER A 327 -19.86 21.74 -9.77
CA SER A 327 -19.43 21.44 -8.41
C SER A 327 -20.02 22.47 -7.45
N VAL A 328 -20.45 22.03 -6.27
CA VAL A 328 -20.87 22.94 -5.21
C VAL A 328 -19.64 23.50 -4.52
N ALA A 329 -19.49 24.82 -4.53
CA ALA A 329 -18.46 25.52 -3.78
C ALA A 329 -19.08 26.19 -2.55
N VAL A 330 -18.45 26.00 -1.39
CA VAL A 330 -18.84 26.67 -0.13
C VAL A 330 -17.71 27.60 0.28
N ILE A 331 -18.03 28.86 0.50
CA ILE A 331 -17.09 29.89 0.93
C ILE A 331 -17.35 30.17 2.40
N ILE A 332 -16.31 30.03 3.22
CA ILE A 332 -16.38 30.17 4.67
C ILE A 332 -15.35 31.23 5.08
N TRP A 333 -15.77 32.16 5.95
CA TRP A 333 -14.91 33.18 6.55
C TRP A 333 -14.77 32.96 8.06
N GLY A 334 -13.77 33.60 8.66
CA GLY A 334 -13.55 33.58 10.11
C GLY A 334 -12.79 32.35 10.63
N VAL A 335 -12.31 31.49 9.74
CA VAL A 335 -11.52 30.30 10.06
C VAL A 335 -10.23 30.31 9.25
N LEU A 336 -9.12 29.93 9.88
CA LEU A 336 -7.84 29.77 9.20
C LEU A 336 -7.73 28.36 8.62
N PRO A 337 -7.20 28.18 7.39
CA PRO A 337 -6.96 26.87 6.80
C PRO A 337 -5.71 26.23 7.44
N ALA A 338 -5.84 25.80 8.70
CA ALA A 338 -4.79 25.18 9.47
C ALA A 338 -5.00 23.65 9.55
N ASP A 339 -3.92 22.90 9.31
CA ASP A 339 -3.86 21.46 9.56
C ASP A 339 -2.99 21.19 10.80
N ASN A 340 -3.64 21.09 11.95
CA ASN A 340 -3.01 20.81 13.24
C ASN A 340 -3.18 19.34 13.69
N GLY A 341 -3.73 18.49 12.82
CA GLY A 341 -3.91 17.06 13.11
C GLY A 341 -2.58 16.30 13.04
N ASP A 342 -2.56 15.07 13.56
CA ASP A 342 -1.42 14.19 13.36
C ASP A 342 -1.41 13.67 11.91
N LEU A 343 -0.38 14.03 11.15
CA LEU A 343 -0.19 13.60 9.76
C LEU A 343 0.04 12.09 9.59
N LEU A 344 0.28 11.35 10.68
CA LEU A 344 0.43 9.90 10.67
C LEU A 344 -0.84 9.15 11.08
N ASP A 345 -1.83 9.85 11.64
CA ASP A 345 -3.10 9.26 12.06
C ASP A 345 -4.27 9.89 11.29
N PRO A 346 -4.88 9.17 10.32
CA PRO A 346 -6.02 9.69 9.58
C PRO A 346 -7.29 9.91 10.42
N GLN A 347 -7.33 9.40 11.67
CA GLN A 347 -8.42 9.67 12.61
C GLN A 347 -8.19 10.97 13.41
N SER A 348 -6.99 11.54 13.34
CA SER A 348 -6.64 12.79 14.00
C SER A 348 -7.09 13.99 13.17
N PHE A 349 -8.31 14.44 13.40
CA PHE A 349 -8.85 15.60 12.71
C PHE A 349 -8.25 16.91 13.23
N THR A 350 -8.24 17.91 12.34
CA THR A 350 -7.77 19.25 12.66
C THR A 350 -8.70 19.93 13.65
N THR A 351 -8.11 20.68 14.59
CA THR A 351 -8.88 21.56 15.46
C THR A 351 -9.16 22.88 14.74
N LEU A 352 -10.39 23.38 14.89
CA LEU A 352 -10.80 24.64 14.25
C LEU A 352 -9.99 25.80 14.82
N VAL A 353 -9.25 26.51 13.95
CA VAL A 353 -8.53 27.72 14.32
C VAL A 353 -9.30 28.93 13.81
N LEU A 354 -9.85 29.72 14.72
CA LEU A 354 -10.57 30.95 14.39
C LEU A 354 -9.60 32.07 14.00
N ASP A 355 -9.96 32.83 12.97
CA ASP A 355 -9.24 34.05 12.60
C ASP A 355 -9.66 35.20 13.51
N LYS A 356 -8.74 35.66 14.37
CA LYS A 356 -9.00 36.77 15.31
C LYS A 356 -9.10 38.13 14.62
N SER A 357 -8.60 38.25 13.39
CA SER A 357 -8.70 39.50 12.61
C SER A 357 -10.05 39.65 11.93
N PHE A 358 -10.82 38.56 11.83
CA PHE A 358 -12.13 38.57 11.21
C PHE A 358 -13.16 39.28 12.11
N ASN A 359 -13.63 40.44 11.67
CA ASN A 359 -14.67 41.20 12.34
C ASN A 359 -15.85 41.47 11.38
N PRO A 360 -16.94 40.70 11.45
CA PRO A 360 -18.11 40.87 10.58
C PRO A 360 -18.97 42.09 10.94
N SER A 361 -18.71 42.75 12.07
CA SER A 361 -19.51 43.89 12.54
C SER A 361 -19.09 45.24 11.96
N SER A 362 -17.96 45.31 11.24
CA SER A 362 -17.55 46.56 10.60
C SER A 362 -18.45 46.90 9.43
N VAL A 363 -18.66 48.20 9.21
CA VAL A 363 -19.50 48.70 8.12
C VAL A 363 -18.93 48.28 6.76
N GLU A 364 -17.61 48.26 6.64
CA GLU A 364 -16.92 47.82 5.43
C GLU A 364 -17.17 46.32 5.15
N ALA A 365 -17.12 45.47 6.18
CA ALA A 365 -17.35 44.03 6.04
C ALA A 365 -18.81 43.72 5.68
N GLN A 366 -19.77 44.39 6.32
CA GLN A 366 -21.20 44.20 6.03
C GLN A 366 -21.54 44.63 4.60
N ASN A 367 -21.03 45.79 4.17
CA ASN A 367 -21.20 46.25 2.78
C ASN A 367 -20.56 45.30 1.77
N TYR A 368 -19.39 44.75 2.09
CA TYR A 368 -18.74 43.75 1.25
C TYR A 368 -19.58 42.48 1.15
N MET A 369 -20.03 41.90 2.27
CA MET A 369 -20.80 40.66 2.24
C MET A 369 -22.18 40.80 1.59
N LEU A 370 -22.81 41.97 1.71
CA LEU A 370 -24.09 42.27 1.04
C LEU A 370 -23.95 42.29 -0.50
N ARG A 371 -22.82 42.80 -1.00
CA ARG A 371 -22.53 42.87 -2.45
C ARG A 371 -21.88 41.60 -2.99
N PHE A 372 -21.21 40.84 -2.14
CA PHE A 372 -20.43 39.66 -2.51
C PHE A 372 -21.19 38.72 -3.43
N CYS A 373 -22.46 38.41 -3.12
CA CYS A 373 -23.24 37.50 -3.94
C CYS A 373 -23.59 38.07 -5.32
N ALA A 374 -23.92 39.35 -5.42
CA ALA A 374 -24.17 39.99 -6.70
C ALA A 374 -22.90 39.97 -7.57
N ASP A 375 -21.74 40.28 -6.97
CA ASP A 375 -20.44 40.27 -7.64
C ASP A 375 -20.00 38.85 -8.03
N PHE A 376 -20.26 37.86 -7.16
CA PHE A 376 -19.91 36.47 -7.36
C PHE A 376 -20.76 35.81 -8.45
N PHE A 377 -22.09 36.03 -8.43
CA PHE A 377 -23.01 35.50 -9.44
C PHE A 377 -23.00 36.28 -10.76
N ALA A 378 -22.31 37.42 -10.84
CA ALA A 378 -22.03 38.09 -12.10
C ALA A 378 -20.92 37.41 -12.93
N GLN A 379 -20.19 36.44 -12.36
CA GLN A 379 -19.13 35.72 -13.06
C GLN A 379 -19.68 34.56 -13.90
N ASP A 380 -19.12 34.35 -15.09
CA ASP A 380 -19.62 33.34 -16.06
C ASP A 380 -19.54 31.88 -15.57
N PHE A 381 -18.74 31.60 -14.53
CA PHE A 381 -18.53 30.25 -13.99
C PHE A 381 -19.40 29.93 -12.77
N THR A 382 -20.23 30.87 -12.31
CA THR A 382 -21.04 30.71 -11.10
C THR A 382 -22.53 30.70 -11.43
N ALA A 383 -23.30 30.03 -10.58
CA ALA A 383 -24.75 30.00 -10.64
C ALA A 383 -25.30 29.82 -9.22
N PRO A 384 -26.50 30.33 -8.91
CA PRO A 384 -27.15 30.06 -7.64
C PRO A 384 -27.38 28.55 -7.46
N PRO A 385 -27.24 28.02 -6.23
CA PRO A 385 -27.32 26.59 -5.95
C PRO A 385 -28.72 26.00 -6.22
N TYR A 386 -29.77 26.80 -6.08
CA TYR A 386 -31.15 26.44 -6.40
C TYR A 386 -31.95 27.67 -6.81
N GLU A 387 -33.09 27.44 -7.45
CA GLU A 387 -34.01 28.50 -7.88
C GLU A 387 -34.57 29.26 -6.67
N GLY A 388 -34.45 30.59 -6.67
CA GLY A 388 -34.84 31.41 -5.53
C GLY A 388 -33.84 31.44 -4.37
N TYR A 389 -32.59 31.02 -4.59
CA TYR A 389 -31.54 31.17 -3.57
C TYR A 389 -31.28 32.65 -3.28
N GLU A 390 -31.49 33.04 -2.02
CA GLU A 390 -31.10 34.34 -1.49
C GLU A 390 -29.88 34.19 -0.58
N CYS A 391 -28.94 35.11 -0.69
CA CYS A 391 -27.77 35.09 0.15
C CYS A 391 -28.10 35.47 1.60
N PRO A 392 -27.43 34.86 2.60
CA PRO A 392 -27.74 35.07 4.01
C PRO A 392 -27.77 36.54 4.44
N MET A 393 -26.85 37.37 3.91
CA MET A 393 -26.80 38.80 4.23
C MET A 393 -27.93 39.61 3.58
N ASN A 394 -28.33 39.26 2.36
CA ASN A 394 -29.48 39.90 1.69
C ASN A 394 -30.81 39.51 2.34
N LEU A 395 -30.93 38.25 2.78
CA LEU A 395 -32.08 37.78 3.55
C LEU A 395 -32.14 38.51 4.91
N PHE A 396 -30.99 38.67 5.57
CA PHE A 396 -30.92 39.41 6.83
C PHE A 396 -31.28 40.90 6.66
N ASP A 397 -30.83 41.54 5.58
CA ASP A 397 -31.19 42.93 5.25
C ASP A 397 -32.70 43.09 5.00
N THR A 398 -33.29 42.16 4.24
CA THR A 398 -34.74 42.13 4.00
C THR A 398 -35.51 41.95 5.29
N TRP A 399 -35.08 41.00 6.14
CA TRP A 399 -35.67 40.78 7.45
C TRP A 399 -35.58 42.03 8.35
N LEU A 400 -34.47 42.75 8.35
CA LEU A 400 -34.31 44.01 9.10
C LEU A 400 -35.32 45.07 8.62
N ALA A 401 -35.53 45.19 7.31
CA ALA A 401 -36.49 46.13 6.74
C ALA A 401 -37.95 45.80 7.14
N GLU A 402 -38.32 44.51 7.17
CA GLU A 402 -39.63 44.05 7.64
C GLU A 402 -39.86 44.31 9.14
N GLN A 403 -38.83 44.11 9.98
CA GLN A 403 -38.96 44.42 11.42
C GLN A 403 -39.07 45.93 11.68
N ALA A 404 -38.37 46.75 10.91
CA ALA A 404 -38.46 48.20 11.01
C ALA A 404 -39.86 48.74 10.64
N THR A 405 -40.54 48.10 9.68
CA THR A 405 -41.91 48.46 9.28
C THR A 405 -42.96 47.96 10.27
N ASN A 406 -42.83 46.73 10.78
CA ASN A 406 -43.76 46.22 11.80
C ASN A 406 -43.67 46.95 13.15
N SER A 407 -42.49 47.46 13.52
CA SER A 407 -42.32 48.25 14.75
C SER A 407 -42.92 49.66 14.67
N THR A 408 -43.12 50.20 13.46
CA THR A 408 -43.78 51.50 13.26
C THR A 408 -45.31 51.39 13.24
N ASP A 409 -45.87 50.25 12.82
CA ASP A 409 -47.32 49.98 12.88
C ASP A 409 -47.83 49.60 14.27
N SER A 410 -46.96 49.17 15.19
CA SER A 410 -47.31 48.83 16.59
C SER A 410 -47.17 49.99 17.58
N ALA A 411 -46.76 51.17 17.10
CA ALA A 411 -46.59 52.39 17.89
C ALA A 411 -47.72 53.42 17.70
N TYR A 412 -48.83 53.04 17.05
CA TYR A 412 -50.02 53.89 16.86
C TYR A 412 -51.28 53.32 17.52
#